data_AF-A0AA39XYI2-F1
#
_entry.id   AF-A0AA39XYI2-F1
#
_cell.length_a   1.000
_cell.length_b   1.000
_cell.length_c   1.000
_cell.angle_alpha   90.00
_cell.angle_beta   90.00
_cell.angle_gamma   90.00
#
_symmetry.space_group_name_H-M   'P 1'
#
loop_
_entity.id
_entity.type
_entity.pdbx_description
1 polymer ?
#
loop_
_entity_poly.entity_id
_entity_poly.type
_entity_poly.pdbx_seq_one_letter_code
_entity_poly.pdbx_strand_id
1 'polypeptide(L)'
;MATLTDLPRELRQKILLAAVQQEDQLVGSTWPQTITTLLRVCKTLRRDMPWVLNTWSPQRWLQRPSDLTTLPTSLTIDGVACGPFASKPLHTLRISIFHDALPANIRKADWAMSRAEVLHPELIDAWNAFVPQLPVDESVRPTVLLDVTPAPGWMCAGGHVCELNALLLDDRTARIFMSWQVDGIADLVLRIHRHYAGNVDVKLTGALAVKSSQFVAGVVHRLLWNNGIRIHFVGEYVDPARAGLGMIRHAVQRLAPKKKTAEVEDWARALRLAPLRRVEWSKKSIKLFDRACDGASVEAVTDDLREVAELMVDEQRTRVEMPPSGNAHRAMVHSVAQDMGLLTASEGEGENRYVVITKKSL
;
A
#
# COMPACT_ATOMS: atom_id res chain seq x y z
N MET A 1 42.06 7.50 -1.72
CA MET A 1 40.69 7.73 -2.19
C MET A 1 40.10 8.84 -1.33
N ALA A 2 39.52 9.89 -1.91
CA ALA A 2 38.82 10.91 -1.13
C ALA A 2 37.53 10.29 -0.56
N THR A 3 37.32 10.43 0.74
CA THR A 3 36.12 9.97 1.43
C THR A 3 35.14 11.13 1.61
N LEU A 4 33.87 10.85 1.93
CA LEU A 4 32.85 11.88 2.15
C LEU A 4 33.28 12.90 3.22
N THR A 5 34.06 12.50 4.22
CA THR A 5 34.56 13.38 5.29
C THR A 5 35.67 14.33 4.85
N ASP A 6 36.36 14.04 3.74
CA ASP A 6 37.46 14.85 3.21
C ASP A 6 36.97 16.01 2.33
N LEU A 7 35.68 16.00 1.96
CA LEU A 7 35.08 17.05 1.14
C LEU A 7 34.85 18.35 1.94
N PRO A 8 34.82 19.53 1.28
CA PRO A 8 34.40 20.78 1.90
C PRO A 8 33.01 20.68 2.53
N ARG A 9 32.80 21.43 3.62
CA ARG A 9 31.58 21.38 4.42
C ARG A 9 30.31 21.57 3.60
N GLU A 10 30.32 22.56 2.71
CA GLU A 10 29.19 22.92 1.86
C GLU A 10 28.81 21.78 0.92
N LEU A 11 29.81 21.07 0.39
CA LEU A 11 29.59 19.93 -0.50
C LEU A 11 29.06 18.73 0.29
N ARG A 12 29.59 18.46 1.49
CA ARG A 12 29.06 17.41 2.38
C ARG A 12 27.60 17.68 2.76
N GLN A 13 27.28 18.91 3.14
CA GLN A 13 25.92 19.32 3.50
C GLN A 13 24.94 19.12 2.34
N LYS A 14 25.32 19.48 1.11
CA LYS A 14 24.48 19.24 -0.09
C LYS A 14 24.27 17.76 -0.37
N ILE A 15 25.32 16.94 -0.25
CA ILE A 15 25.21 15.47 -0.44
C ILE A 15 24.30 14.86 0.63
N LEU A 16 24.48 15.24 1.90
CA LEU A 16 23.64 14.77 3.01
C LEU A 16 22.19 15.22 2.85
N LEU A 17 21.95 16.47 2.41
CA LEU A 17 20.61 16.95 2.11
C LEU A 17 19.95 16.13 1.00
N ALA A 18 20.67 15.85 -0.09
CA ALA A 18 20.16 15.01 -1.17
C ALA A 18 19.83 13.57 -0.68
N ALA A 19 20.66 13.00 0.20
CA ALA A 19 20.40 11.70 0.80
C ALA A 19 19.17 11.70 1.70
N VAL A 20 19.01 12.73 2.54
CA VAL A 20 17.85 12.88 3.42
C VAL A 20 16.57 13.19 2.64
N GLN A 21 16.66 13.88 1.50
CA GLN A 21 15.53 14.15 0.60
C GLN A 21 14.97 12.91 -0.11
N GLN A 22 15.71 11.79 -0.12
CA GLN A 22 15.15 10.51 -0.57
C GLN A 22 14.06 9.98 0.39
N GLU A 23 14.11 10.40 1.65
CA GLU A 23 13.02 10.22 2.61
C GLU A 23 12.03 11.37 2.43
N ASP A 24 11.10 11.19 1.50
CA ASP A 24 10.11 12.20 1.10
C ASP A 24 9.01 12.38 2.15
N GLN A 25 8.78 11.34 2.96
CA GLN A 25 7.68 11.25 3.90
C GLN A 25 8.16 11.06 5.32
N LEU A 26 7.45 11.72 6.22
CA LEU A 26 7.61 11.50 7.63
C LEU A 26 6.28 11.09 8.24
N VAL A 27 6.25 9.87 8.79
CA VAL A 27 5.06 9.22 9.33
C VAL A 27 5.09 9.30 10.85
N GLY A 28 4.10 9.97 11.44
CA GLY A 28 4.02 10.15 12.88
C GLY A 28 5.19 10.99 13.45
N SER A 29 5.75 10.54 14.57
CA SER A 29 6.74 11.28 15.37
C SER A 29 8.18 10.74 15.27
N THR A 30 8.42 9.70 14.45
CA THR A 30 9.72 9.03 14.37
C THR A 30 10.60 9.60 13.26
N TRP A 31 11.90 9.66 13.52
CA TRP A 31 12.89 10.07 12.53
C TRP A 31 13.24 8.90 11.59
N PRO A 32 13.36 9.14 10.27
CA PRO A 32 13.79 8.13 9.31
C PRO A 32 15.07 7.38 9.72
N GLN A 33 15.15 6.10 9.36
CA GLN A 33 16.30 5.25 9.67
C GLN A 33 17.59 5.83 9.06
N THR A 34 17.51 6.40 7.86
CA THR A 34 18.63 7.06 7.18
C THR A 34 19.20 8.19 8.04
N ILE A 35 18.35 9.07 8.58
CA ILE A 35 18.76 10.15 9.48
C ILE A 35 19.36 9.60 10.77
N THR A 36 18.67 8.66 11.44
CA THR A 36 19.16 8.11 12.72
C THR A 36 20.47 7.35 12.57
N THR A 37 20.70 6.70 11.43
CA THR A 37 21.96 6.02 11.09
C THR A 37 23.08 7.02 10.87
N LEU A 38 22.85 8.08 10.06
CA LEU A 38 23.85 9.12 9.81
C LEU A 38 24.33 9.80 11.10
N LEU A 39 23.42 10.00 12.06
CA LEU A 39 23.73 10.59 13.36
C LEU A 39 24.59 9.69 14.27
N ARG A 40 24.55 8.37 14.06
CA ARG A 40 25.29 7.37 14.86
C ARG A 40 26.68 7.10 14.33
N VAL A 41 26.90 7.19 13.02
CA VAL A 41 28.11 6.65 12.37
C VAL A 41 29.33 7.59 12.42
N CYS A 42 29.16 8.90 12.20
CA CYS A 42 30.31 9.81 12.04
C CYS A 42 30.10 11.17 12.71
N LYS A 43 31.05 11.58 13.57
CA LYS A 43 31.02 12.88 14.26
C LYS A 43 31.05 14.08 13.29
N THR A 44 31.84 13.99 12.22
CA THR A 44 31.95 15.08 11.23
C THR A 44 30.62 15.28 10.50
N LEU A 45 29.99 14.20 10.03
CA LEU A 45 28.69 14.28 9.36
C LEU A 45 27.59 14.74 10.33
N ARG A 46 27.63 14.28 11.59
CA ARG A 46 26.71 14.70 12.65
C ARG A 46 26.70 16.22 12.85
N ARG A 47 27.85 16.88 12.79
CA ARG A 47 27.96 18.35 12.90
C ARG A 47 27.37 19.12 11.72
N ASP A 48 27.23 18.47 10.58
CA ASP A 48 26.61 19.05 9.38
C ASP A 48 25.08 18.87 9.37
N MET A 49 24.56 17.90 10.14
CA MET A 49 23.14 17.58 10.20
C MET A 49 22.22 18.70 10.71
N PRO A 50 22.59 19.59 11.64
CA PRO A 50 21.71 20.71 12.02
C PRO A 50 21.30 21.57 10.83
N TRP A 51 22.23 21.90 9.93
CA TRP A 51 21.91 22.65 8.72
C TRP A 51 21.04 21.84 7.76
N VAL A 52 21.36 20.55 7.57
CA VAL A 52 20.59 19.64 6.70
C VAL A 52 19.15 19.51 7.20
N LEU A 53 18.96 19.19 8.47
CA LEU A 53 17.65 19.03 9.08
C LEU A 53 16.88 20.34 9.18
N ASN A 54 17.56 21.50 9.27
CA ASN A 54 16.94 22.82 9.18
C ASN A 54 16.56 23.23 7.75
N THR A 55 17.18 22.64 6.74
CA THR A 55 16.85 22.87 5.33
C THR A 55 15.83 21.87 4.79
N TRP A 56 15.78 20.66 5.37
CA TRP A 56 14.87 19.60 4.96
C TRP A 56 13.42 19.90 5.38
N SER A 57 12.50 19.69 4.43
CA SER A 57 11.07 19.93 4.55
C SER A 57 10.30 18.73 3.99
N PRO A 58 10.20 17.62 4.74
CA PRO A 58 9.49 16.43 4.27
C PRO A 58 7.98 16.66 4.21
N GLN A 59 7.29 15.85 3.41
CA GLN A 59 5.85 15.72 3.50
C GLN A 59 5.50 15.06 4.83
N ARG A 60 4.68 15.73 5.66
CA ARG A 60 4.18 15.11 6.89
C ARG A 60 2.98 14.25 6.57
N TRP A 61 3.02 12.98 6.94
CA TRP A 61 1.91 12.06 6.76
C TRP A 61 1.23 11.78 8.10
N LEU A 62 0.01 12.30 8.25
CA LEU A 62 -0.88 12.02 9.36
C LEU A 62 -1.77 10.83 9.00
N GLN A 63 -1.67 9.78 9.79
CA GLN A 63 -2.45 8.57 9.67
C GLN A 63 -3.69 8.65 10.56
N ARG A 64 -3.56 9.32 11.70
CA ARG A 64 -4.63 9.53 12.69
C ARG A 64 -4.65 10.97 13.18
N PRO A 65 -5.80 11.46 13.65
CA PRO A 65 -5.85 12.79 14.26
C PRO A 65 -4.92 12.95 15.48
N SER A 66 -4.69 11.87 16.25
CA SER A 66 -3.74 11.84 17.37
C SER A 66 -2.29 12.13 16.99
N ASP A 67 -1.92 11.95 15.72
CA ASP A 67 -0.54 12.14 15.25
C ASP A 67 -0.10 13.60 15.34
N LEU A 68 -1.05 14.54 15.31
CA LEU A 68 -0.79 15.98 15.53
C LEU A 68 -0.45 16.29 16.98
N THR A 69 -1.13 15.63 17.92
CA THR A 69 -0.94 15.84 19.36
C THR A 69 0.29 15.13 19.91
N THR A 70 0.81 14.15 19.16
CA THR A 70 2.01 13.42 19.54
C THR A 70 3.23 14.28 19.19
N LEU A 71 3.64 15.13 20.14
CA LEU A 71 4.80 16.02 19.98
C LEU A 71 5.99 15.24 19.41
N PRO A 72 6.47 15.57 18.21
CA PRO A 72 7.61 14.89 17.65
C PRO A 72 8.83 15.17 18.51
N THR A 73 9.64 14.15 18.76
CA THR A 73 10.80 14.28 19.62
C THR A 73 11.78 15.24 18.95
N SER A 74 11.91 16.45 19.50
CA SER A 74 12.94 17.40 19.08
C SER A 74 14.29 16.72 19.23
N LEU A 75 15.03 16.59 18.13
CA LEU A 75 16.33 15.94 18.14
C LEU A 75 17.38 16.99 18.47
N THR A 76 18.05 16.88 19.61
CA THR A 76 19.17 17.77 19.93
C THR A 76 20.48 17.17 19.42
N ILE A 77 21.17 17.88 18.53
CA ILE A 77 22.49 17.51 18.00
C ILE A 77 23.49 18.55 18.50
N ASP A 78 24.45 18.13 19.33
CA ASP A 78 25.50 19.00 19.87
C ASP A 78 24.96 20.30 20.50
N GLY A 79 23.83 20.20 21.23
CA GLY A 79 23.16 21.35 21.87
C GLY A 79 22.23 22.15 20.96
N VAL A 80 22.18 21.85 19.65
CA VAL A 80 21.27 22.49 18.69
C VAL A 80 20.00 21.66 18.55
N ALA A 81 18.85 22.25 18.90
CA ALA A 81 17.56 21.65 18.64
C ALA A 81 17.32 21.59 17.12
N CYS A 82 17.18 20.38 16.60
CA CYS A 82 16.91 20.08 15.20
C CYS A 82 15.54 19.42 15.11
N GLY A 83 14.70 19.89 14.20
CA GLY A 83 13.35 19.34 14.09
C GLY A 83 12.54 19.96 12.97
N PRO A 84 11.89 19.15 12.12
CA PRO A 84 10.96 19.67 11.13
C PRO A 84 9.56 19.95 11.72
N PHE A 85 9.35 19.89 13.04
CA PHE A 85 8.06 19.46 13.59
C PHE A 85 7.17 20.49 14.30
N ALA A 86 7.74 21.33 15.17
CA ALA A 86 6.93 22.29 15.92
C ALA A 86 7.02 23.72 15.37
N SER A 87 8.13 24.08 14.71
CA SER A 87 8.47 25.48 14.42
C SER A 87 8.76 25.77 12.95
N LYS A 88 8.60 24.79 12.06
CA LYS A 88 8.86 24.97 10.62
C LYS A 88 7.57 25.12 9.82
N PRO A 89 7.59 25.93 8.74
CA PRO A 89 6.49 26.00 7.80
C PRO A 89 6.18 24.61 7.24
N LEU A 90 4.92 24.17 7.32
CA LEU A 90 4.51 22.97 6.61
C LEU A 90 4.27 23.32 5.14
N HIS A 91 5.13 22.84 4.26
CA HIS A 91 4.91 22.97 2.82
C HIS A 91 3.89 21.95 2.30
N THR A 92 3.92 20.72 2.82
CA THR A 92 3.00 19.66 2.38
C THR A 92 2.59 18.76 3.54
N LEU A 93 1.27 18.58 3.68
CA LEU A 93 0.62 17.73 4.67
C LEU A 93 -0.21 16.67 3.93
N ARG A 94 0.03 15.38 4.19
CA ARG A 94 -0.81 14.28 3.73
C ARG A 94 -1.65 13.75 4.88
N ILE A 95 -2.95 13.61 4.67
CA ILE A 95 -3.90 13.11 5.66
C ILE A 95 -4.52 11.82 5.13
N SER A 96 -4.33 10.71 5.83
CA SER A 96 -4.94 9.42 5.48
C SER A 96 -6.35 9.33 6.07
N ILE A 97 -7.37 9.49 5.23
CA ILE A 97 -8.75 9.58 5.74
C ILE A 97 -9.22 8.23 6.30
N PHE A 98 -8.94 7.14 5.59
CA PHE A 98 -9.47 5.81 5.91
C PHE A 98 -8.44 4.88 6.55
N HIS A 99 -7.40 5.43 7.19
CA HIS A 99 -6.30 4.64 7.77
C HIS A 99 -6.79 3.56 8.74
N ASP A 100 -7.72 3.91 9.63
CA ASP A 100 -8.29 3.01 10.64
C ASP A 100 -9.56 2.28 10.17
N ALA A 101 -9.94 2.41 8.90
CA ALA A 101 -11.08 1.69 8.36
C ALA A 101 -10.82 0.17 8.36
N LEU A 102 -11.83 -0.66 8.61
CA LEU A 102 -11.68 -2.12 8.50
C LEU A 102 -12.11 -2.60 7.09
N PRO A 103 -11.42 -3.58 6.48
CA PRO A 103 -11.86 -4.12 5.19
C PRO A 103 -13.28 -4.69 5.24
N ALA A 104 -13.66 -5.27 6.38
CA ALA A 104 -15.01 -5.80 6.60
C ALA A 104 -16.07 -4.68 6.56
N ASN A 105 -15.73 -3.50 7.05
CA ASN A 105 -16.60 -2.34 7.08
C ASN A 105 -16.82 -1.76 5.69
N ILE A 106 -15.74 -1.66 4.90
CA ILE A 106 -15.80 -1.24 3.50
C ILE A 106 -16.63 -2.24 2.69
N ARG A 107 -16.41 -3.56 2.88
CA ARG A 107 -17.13 -4.68 2.20
C ARG A 107 -18.58 -4.90 2.62
N LYS A 108 -19.04 -4.34 3.74
CA LYS A 108 -20.43 -4.48 4.20
C LYS A 108 -21.43 -3.66 3.37
N ALA A 109 -20.95 -2.84 2.44
CA ALA A 109 -21.78 -1.95 1.63
C ALA A 109 -22.75 -2.64 0.64
N ASP A 110 -22.60 -3.94 0.33
CA ASP A 110 -23.54 -4.62 -0.60
C ASP A 110 -23.64 -6.14 -0.47
N TRP A 111 -24.63 -6.67 0.28
CA TRP A 111 -25.20 -8.02 0.01
C TRP A 111 -26.37 -8.43 0.95
N ALA A 112 -27.55 -7.83 0.76
CA ALA A 112 -28.87 -8.47 0.96
C ALA A 112 -29.74 -8.25 2.23
N MET A 113 -29.47 -7.35 3.20
CA MET A 113 -30.46 -7.09 4.27
C MET A 113 -30.52 -5.65 4.78
N SER A 114 -31.74 -5.22 5.06
CA SER A 114 -32.15 -3.99 5.74
C SER A 114 -31.39 -3.72 7.05
N ARG A 115 -30.95 -2.46 7.23
CA ARG A 115 -30.74 -1.71 8.51
C ARG A 115 -29.36 -1.63 9.18
N ALA A 116 -28.24 -1.87 8.52
CA ALA A 116 -26.96 -1.37 9.07
C ALA A 116 -25.92 -1.09 7.97
N GLU A 117 -26.24 -0.15 7.08
CA GLU A 117 -25.23 0.54 6.28
C GLU A 117 -24.33 1.30 7.25
N VAL A 118 -23.08 0.85 7.44
CA VAL A 118 -22.15 1.55 8.31
C VAL A 118 -21.39 2.55 7.44
N LEU A 119 -21.90 3.78 7.43
CA LEU A 119 -21.37 4.89 6.63
C LEU A 119 -20.04 5.43 7.17
N HIS A 120 -19.57 4.93 8.31
CA HIS A 120 -18.36 5.37 9.01
C HIS A 120 -18.15 6.90 9.05
N PRO A 121 -19.19 7.72 9.29
CA PRO A 121 -19.03 9.17 9.33
C PRO A 121 -18.01 9.59 10.40
N GLU A 122 -17.85 8.79 11.45
CA GLU A 122 -16.89 9.02 12.53
C GLU A 122 -15.44 9.13 12.03
N LEU A 123 -15.08 8.50 10.90
CA LEU A 123 -13.72 8.60 10.34
C LEU A 123 -13.45 10.01 9.81
N ILE A 124 -14.43 10.62 9.16
CA ILE A 124 -14.32 11.99 8.62
C ILE A 124 -14.58 13.01 9.74
N ASP A 125 -15.54 12.75 10.62
CA ASP A 125 -15.87 13.63 11.74
C ASP A 125 -14.70 13.78 12.70
N ALA A 126 -13.93 12.71 12.92
CA ALA A 126 -12.68 12.77 13.67
C ALA A 126 -11.69 13.75 13.01
N TRP A 127 -11.51 13.72 11.69
CA TRP A 127 -10.67 14.71 11.00
C TRP A 127 -11.25 16.13 11.10
N ASN A 128 -12.56 16.29 10.91
CA ASN A 128 -13.25 17.58 11.03
C ASN A 128 -13.04 18.24 12.40
N ALA A 129 -13.11 17.46 13.48
CA ALA A 129 -12.88 17.94 14.84
C ALA A 129 -11.42 18.37 15.08
N PHE A 130 -10.49 17.85 14.29
CA PHE A 130 -9.05 18.12 14.42
C PHE A 130 -8.51 19.19 13.47
N VAL A 131 -9.27 19.61 12.45
CA VAL A 131 -8.89 20.72 11.55
C VAL A 131 -8.42 21.98 12.31
N PRO A 132 -9.09 22.43 13.40
CA PRO A 132 -8.65 23.63 14.14
C PRO A 132 -7.25 23.51 14.77
N GLN A 133 -6.72 22.30 14.93
CA GLN A 133 -5.39 22.04 15.49
C GLN A 133 -4.30 21.99 14.41
N LEU A 134 -4.67 22.12 13.12
CA LEU A 134 -3.69 22.13 12.06
C LEU A 134 -2.79 23.37 12.15
N PRO A 135 -1.47 23.21 11.97
CA PRO A 135 -0.53 24.31 12.08
C PRO A 135 -0.80 25.35 10.98
N VAL A 136 -0.91 26.62 11.39
CA VAL A 136 -1.06 27.77 10.50
C VAL A 136 0.22 28.57 10.51
N ASP A 137 0.79 28.77 9.33
CA ASP A 137 1.90 29.69 9.08
C ASP A 137 1.45 30.67 7.99
N GLU A 138 1.33 31.95 8.34
CA GLU A 138 0.86 32.98 7.41
C GLU A 138 1.86 33.24 6.27
N SER A 139 3.13 32.88 6.45
CA SER A 139 4.20 33.13 5.48
C SER A 139 4.27 32.09 4.36
N VAL A 140 3.57 30.95 4.50
CA VAL A 140 3.61 29.85 3.55
C VAL A 140 2.19 29.42 3.19
N ARG A 141 1.97 29.14 1.90
CA ARG A 141 0.75 28.49 1.43
C ARG A 141 0.95 26.97 1.45
N PRO A 142 0.42 26.23 2.45
CA PRO A 142 0.58 24.78 2.51
C PRO A 142 -0.19 24.07 1.39
N THR A 143 0.32 22.92 0.97
CA THR A 143 -0.44 21.93 0.20
C THR A 143 -0.97 20.85 1.14
N VAL A 144 -2.28 20.62 1.17
CA VAL A 144 -2.90 19.53 1.93
C VAL A 144 -3.39 18.46 0.97
N LEU A 145 -2.80 17.28 1.05
CA LEU A 145 -3.16 16.09 0.29
C LEU A 145 -4.08 15.19 1.13
N LEU A 146 -5.36 15.11 0.78
CA LEU A 146 -6.30 14.19 1.41
C LEU A 146 -6.24 12.84 0.67
N ASP A 147 -5.65 11.84 1.32
CA ASP A 147 -5.60 10.48 0.79
C ASP A 147 -6.94 9.79 1.04
N VAL A 148 -7.67 9.61 -0.07
CA VAL A 148 -9.03 9.07 -0.11
C VAL A 148 -9.07 7.60 -0.52
N THR A 149 -7.94 6.88 -0.46
CA THR A 149 -7.89 5.44 -0.75
C THR A 149 -8.85 4.69 0.18
N PRO A 150 -9.91 4.01 -0.33
CA PRO A 150 -10.87 3.30 0.52
C PRO A 150 -10.29 1.96 0.97
N ALA A 151 -9.26 2.01 1.81
CA ALA A 151 -8.60 0.87 2.39
C ALA A 151 -7.93 1.26 3.72
N PRO A 152 -7.79 0.30 4.67
CA PRO A 152 -6.96 0.50 5.85
C PRO A 152 -5.52 0.85 5.51
N GLY A 153 -4.87 1.54 6.44
CA GLY A 153 -3.46 1.88 6.37
C GLY A 153 -2.53 0.68 6.16
N TRP A 154 -2.83 -0.47 6.77
CA TRP A 154 -2.02 -1.68 6.59
C TRP A 154 -2.09 -2.24 5.16
N MET A 155 -3.20 -2.04 4.43
CA MET A 155 -3.31 -2.45 3.01
C MET A 155 -2.61 -1.45 2.09
N CYS A 156 -2.60 -0.17 2.47
CA CYS A 156 -1.90 0.89 1.75
C CYS A 156 -0.39 0.86 2.00
N ALA A 157 0.07 0.20 3.07
CA ALA A 157 1.47 -0.10 3.31
C ALA A 157 1.99 -1.09 2.25
N GLY A 158 3.25 -0.93 1.85
CA GLY A 158 3.88 -1.82 0.85
C GLY A 158 3.76 -3.30 1.25
N GLY A 159 3.51 -4.16 0.26
CA GLY A 159 3.39 -5.61 0.45
C GLY A 159 1.97 -6.17 0.42
N HIS A 160 0.93 -5.38 0.15
CA HIS A 160 -0.47 -5.85 0.06
C HIS A 160 -1.18 -5.37 -1.22
N VAL A 161 -0.44 -5.24 -2.31
CA VAL A 161 -0.92 -4.60 -3.55
C VAL A 161 -2.08 -5.37 -4.18
N CYS A 162 -2.03 -6.71 -4.18
CA CYS A 162 -3.09 -7.53 -4.77
C CYS A 162 -4.37 -7.45 -3.91
N GLU A 163 -4.24 -7.55 -2.58
CA GLU A 163 -5.36 -7.37 -1.65
C GLU A 163 -5.99 -5.97 -1.74
N LEU A 164 -5.16 -4.93 -1.85
CA LEU A 164 -5.60 -3.55 -2.06
C LEU A 164 -6.35 -3.41 -3.38
N ASN A 165 -5.75 -3.82 -4.49
CA ASN A 165 -6.36 -3.71 -5.81
C ASN A 165 -7.66 -4.52 -5.92
N ALA A 166 -7.72 -5.70 -5.30
CA ALA A 166 -8.94 -6.50 -5.22
C ALA A 166 -10.06 -5.77 -4.47
N LEU A 167 -9.73 -5.01 -3.41
CA LEU A 167 -10.70 -4.19 -2.70
C LEU A 167 -11.13 -2.97 -3.55
N LEU A 168 -10.18 -2.26 -4.14
CA LEU A 168 -10.45 -1.05 -4.92
C LEU A 168 -11.32 -1.33 -6.16
N LEU A 169 -11.06 -2.43 -6.85
CA LEU A 169 -11.77 -2.83 -8.06
C LEU A 169 -13.10 -3.55 -7.81
N ASP A 170 -13.43 -3.85 -6.56
CA ASP A 170 -14.75 -4.36 -6.20
C ASP A 170 -15.78 -3.22 -6.25
N ASP A 171 -16.42 -3.08 -7.42
CA ASP A 171 -17.44 -2.06 -7.73
C ASP A 171 -18.64 -2.04 -6.77
N ARG A 172 -18.88 -3.14 -6.05
CA ARG A 172 -19.98 -3.25 -5.08
C ARG A 172 -19.57 -2.70 -3.71
N THR A 173 -18.27 -2.79 -3.43
CA THR A 173 -17.68 -2.45 -2.15
C THR A 173 -17.13 -1.02 -2.16
N ALA A 174 -16.03 -0.80 -2.88
CA ALA A 174 -15.29 0.46 -2.79
C ALA A 174 -16.04 1.63 -3.42
N ARG A 175 -16.70 1.42 -4.56
CA ARG A 175 -17.45 2.48 -5.24
C ARG A 175 -18.65 2.95 -4.43
N ILE A 176 -19.43 2.02 -3.85
CA ILE A 176 -20.58 2.35 -3.00
C ILE A 176 -20.08 3.07 -1.75
N PHE A 177 -19.12 2.50 -1.05
CA PHE A 177 -18.51 3.13 0.13
C PHE A 177 -18.10 4.58 -0.17
N MET A 178 -17.34 4.81 -1.26
CA MET A 178 -16.89 6.15 -1.64
C MET A 178 -18.04 7.10 -1.98
N SER A 179 -19.11 6.63 -2.66
CA SER A 179 -20.25 7.48 -3.01
C SER A 179 -20.93 8.12 -1.80
N TRP A 180 -20.90 7.43 -0.66
CA TRP A 180 -21.44 7.94 0.61
C TRP A 180 -20.54 8.96 1.30
N GLN A 181 -19.25 9.00 0.97
CA GLN A 181 -18.28 9.90 1.59
C GLN A 181 -18.19 11.27 0.90
N VAL A 182 -18.88 11.47 -0.24
CA VAL A 182 -18.77 12.70 -1.04
C VAL A 182 -19.01 13.95 -0.20
N ASP A 183 -20.11 13.98 0.56
CA ASP A 183 -20.48 15.14 1.35
C ASP A 183 -19.54 15.35 2.54
N GLY A 184 -19.13 14.28 3.22
CA GLY A 184 -18.17 14.35 4.33
C GLY A 184 -16.79 14.88 3.89
N ILE A 185 -16.26 14.36 2.78
CA ILE A 185 -14.96 14.82 2.24
C ILE A 185 -15.05 16.27 1.76
N ALA A 186 -16.17 16.66 1.14
CA ALA A 186 -16.38 18.04 0.74
C ALA A 186 -16.44 18.99 1.95
N ASP A 187 -17.12 18.62 3.04
CA ASP A 187 -17.13 19.40 4.29
C ASP A 187 -15.72 19.52 4.90
N LEU A 188 -14.95 18.41 4.91
CA LEU A 188 -13.58 18.42 5.40
C LEU A 188 -12.69 19.39 4.61
N VAL A 189 -12.74 19.35 3.27
CA VAL A 189 -12.01 20.30 2.42
C VAL A 189 -12.43 21.75 2.73
N LEU A 190 -13.72 22.01 2.87
CA LEU A 190 -14.25 23.33 3.18
C LEU A 190 -13.76 23.83 4.54
N ARG A 191 -13.74 22.97 5.57
CA ARG A 191 -13.21 23.31 6.89
C ARG A 191 -11.72 23.62 6.85
N ILE A 192 -10.93 22.82 6.14
CA ILE A 192 -9.50 23.09 5.94
C ILE A 192 -9.31 24.44 5.23
N HIS A 193 -10.06 24.68 4.16
CA HIS A 193 -9.99 25.96 3.44
C HIS A 193 -10.34 27.16 4.34
N ARG A 194 -11.36 27.04 5.20
CA ARG A 194 -11.73 28.07 6.17
C ARG A 194 -10.66 28.27 7.25
N HIS A 195 -10.09 27.19 7.77
CA HIS A 195 -9.03 27.22 8.79
C HIS A 195 -7.80 28.00 8.32
N TYR A 196 -7.42 27.84 7.06
CA TYR A 196 -6.33 28.58 6.43
C TYR A 196 -6.75 29.91 5.78
N ALA A 197 -7.97 30.40 6.03
CA ALA A 197 -8.52 31.62 5.41
C ALA A 197 -8.41 31.65 3.86
N GLY A 198 -8.46 30.48 3.22
CA GLY A 198 -8.28 30.28 1.78
C GLY A 198 -6.83 30.25 1.29
N ASN A 199 -5.85 30.50 2.15
CA ASN A 199 -4.43 30.40 1.82
C ASN A 199 -3.92 28.95 1.93
N VAL A 200 -4.52 28.03 1.19
CA VAL A 200 -4.14 26.61 1.15
C VAL A 200 -4.38 26.04 -0.25
N ASP A 201 -3.62 25.03 -0.63
CA ASP A 201 -3.86 24.22 -1.82
C ASP A 201 -4.31 22.81 -1.38
N VAL A 202 -5.61 22.53 -1.45
CA VAL A 202 -6.15 21.22 -1.06
C VAL A 202 -6.32 20.34 -2.29
N LYS A 203 -5.77 19.13 -2.24
CA LYS A 203 -5.88 18.13 -3.32
C LYS A 203 -6.33 16.79 -2.76
N LEU A 204 -7.06 16.03 -3.57
CA LEU A 204 -7.33 14.63 -3.30
C LEU A 204 -6.17 13.79 -3.85
N THR A 205 -5.76 12.74 -3.14
CA THR A 205 -4.72 11.81 -3.56
C THR A 205 -5.08 10.38 -3.15
N GLY A 206 -4.15 9.43 -3.34
CA GLY A 206 -4.33 8.02 -3.03
C GLY A 206 -4.58 7.16 -4.27
N ALA A 207 -5.02 5.93 -4.06
CA ALA A 207 -5.35 4.98 -5.12
C ALA A 207 -6.87 4.77 -5.20
N LEU A 208 -7.44 4.95 -6.39
CA LEU A 208 -8.86 4.73 -6.65
C LEU A 208 -9.04 3.83 -7.87
N ALA A 209 -10.08 3.01 -7.93
CA ALA A 209 -10.45 2.40 -9.20
C ALA A 209 -10.86 3.49 -10.21
N VAL A 210 -10.57 3.30 -11.51
CA VAL A 210 -11.01 4.21 -12.60
C VAL A 210 -12.52 4.49 -12.52
N LYS A 211 -13.32 3.48 -12.17
CA LYS A 211 -14.78 3.58 -12.04
C LYS A 211 -15.23 4.43 -10.84
N SER A 212 -14.37 4.65 -9.85
CA SER A 212 -14.60 5.55 -8.71
C SER A 212 -14.28 7.01 -9.03
N SER A 213 -13.95 7.36 -10.29
CA SER A 213 -13.76 8.75 -10.72
C SER A 213 -14.99 9.64 -10.49
N GLN A 214 -16.21 9.07 -10.50
CA GLN A 214 -17.45 9.79 -10.17
C GLN A 214 -17.46 10.34 -8.75
N PHE A 215 -16.81 9.68 -7.79
CA PHE A 215 -16.66 10.21 -6.43
C PHE A 215 -15.87 11.53 -6.46
N VAL A 216 -14.73 11.56 -7.14
CA VAL A 216 -13.90 12.77 -7.28
C VAL A 216 -14.71 13.90 -7.93
N ALA A 217 -15.41 13.59 -9.03
CA ALA A 217 -16.28 14.54 -9.70
C ALA A 217 -17.38 15.08 -8.77
N GLY A 218 -17.98 14.22 -7.94
CA GLY A 218 -18.98 14.59 -6.94
C GLY A 218 -18.43 15.57 -5.90
N VAL A 219 -17.26 15.29 -5.33
CA VAL A 219 -16.61 16.18 -4.35
C VAL A 219 -16.27 17.53 -4.99
N VAL A 220 -15.65 17.52 -6.17
CA VAL A 220 -15.30 18.74 -6.93
C VAL A 220 -16.55 19.55 -7.25
N HIS A 221 -17.62 18.90 -7.71
CA HIS A 221 -18.89 19.55 -8.01
C HIS A 221 -19.47 20.24 -6.76
N ARG A 222 -19.54 19.53 -5.63
CA ARG A 222 -20.06 20.10 -4.37
C ARG A 222 -19.28 21.34 -3.93
N LEU A 223 -17.96 21.30 -4.02
CA LEU A 223 -17.09 22.41 -3.61
C LEU A 223 -17.16 23.60 -4.57
N LEU A 224 -17.14 23.33 -5.88
CA LEU A 224 -17.13 24.38 -6.89
C LEU A 224 -18.46 25.14 -6.93
N TRP A 225 -19.59 24.44 -7.00
CA TRP A 225 -20.90 25.08 -7.13
C TRP A 225 -21.33 25.81 -5.86
N ASN A 226 -21.05 25.25 -4.68
CA ASN A 226 -21.55 25.82 -3.43
C ASN A 226 -20.57 26.85 -2.81
N ASN A 227 -19.27 26.74 -3.11
CA ASN A 227 -18.25 27.53 -2.41
C ASN A 227 -17.21 28.17 -3.34
N GLY A 228 -17.24 27.91 -4.65
CA GLY A 228 -16.24 28.41 -5.60
C GLY A 228 -14.84 27.79 -5.43
N ILE A 229 -14.71 26.74 -4.62
CA ILE A 229 -13.43 26.08 -4.31
C ILE A 229 -13.13 25.04 -5.39
N ARG A 230 -11.97 25.17 -6.04
CA ARG A 230 -11.46 24.21 -7.02
C ARG A 230 -10.40 23.33 -6.36
N ILE A 231 -10.58 22.01 -6.46
CA ILE A 231 -9.58 21.03 -6.06
C ILE A 231 -9.32 20.06 -7.20
N HIS A 232 -8.17 19.37 -7.14
CA HIS A 232 -7.77 18.38 -8.13
C HIS A 232 -7.47 17.04 -7.45
N PHE A 233 -7.67 15.94 -8.20
CA PHE A 233 -7.14 14.64 -7.82
C PHE A 233 -5.77 14.46 -8.47
N VAL A 234 -4.76 14.18 -7.65
CA VAL A 234 -3.36 13.94 -8.05
C VAL A 234 -2.87 12.54 -7.68
N GLY A 235 -3.80 11.65 -7.33
CA GLY A 235 -3.52 10.25 -7.02
C GLY A 235 -3.50 9.37 -8.27
N GLU A 236 -3.49 8.06 -8.05
CA GLU A 236 -3.48 7.05 -9.09
C GLU A 236 -4.87 6.45 -9.31
N TYR A 237 -5.21 6.21 -10.58
CA TYR A 237 -6.34 5.39 -10.94
C TYR A 237 -5.87 3.97 -11.29
N VAL A 238 -6.33 3.00 -10.50
CA VAL A 238 -6.09 1.57 -10.71
C VAL A 238 -6.99 1.08 -11.84
N ASP A 239 -6.35 0.62 -12.91
CA ASP A 239 -6.98 -0.03 -14.05
C ASP A 239 -7.06 -1.54 -13.79
N PRO A 240 -8.24 -2.19 -13.96
CA PRO A 240 -8.37 -3.65 -13.95
C PRO A 240 -7.29 -4.40 -14.75
N ALA A 241 -6.85 -3.86 -15.89
CA ALA A 241 -5.82 -4.47 -16.73
C ALA A 241 -4.41 -4.44 -16.11
N ARG A 242 -4.16 -3.51 -15.18
CA ARG A 242 -2.86 -3.28 -14.52
C ARG A 242 -2.85 -3.66 -13.05
N ALA A 243 -3.97 -4.16 -12.54
CA ALA A 243 -4.17 -4.39 -11.11
C ALA A 243 -3.48 -5.64 -10.55
N GLY A 244 -2.82 -6.44 -11.40
CA GLY A 244 -2.14 -7.66 -10.96
C GLY A 244 -3.09 -8.67 -10.30
N LEU A 245 -4.33 -8.75 -10.79
CA LEU A 245 -5.32 -9.73 -10.32
C LEU A 245 -5.41 -10.90 -11.28
N GLY A 246 -5.66 -12.10 -10.75
CA GLY A 246 -5.62 -13.32 -11.55
C GLY A 246 -4.20 -13.73 -11.92
N MET A 247 -3.23 -13.49 -11.04
CA MET A 247 -1.81 -13.79 -11.24
C MET A 247 -1.58 -15.27 -11.53
N ILE A 248 -2.45 -16.16 -11.05
CA ILE A 248 -2.41 -17.58 -11.39
C ILE A 248 -2.47 -17.80 -12.92
N ARG A 249 -3.23 -17.00 -13.67
CA ARG A 249 -3.30 -17.12 -15.13
C ARG A 249 -1.99 -16.68 -15.79
N HIS A 250 -1.37 -15.63 -15.28
CA HIS A 250 -0.05 -15.18 -15.73
C HIS A 250 1.02 -16.23 -15.42
N ALA A 251 1.00 -16.81 -14.22
CA ALA A 251 1.87 -17.91 -13.83
C ALA A 251 1.70 -19.12 -14.76
N VAL A 252 0.46 -19.55 -15.04
CA VAL A 252 0.18 -20.63 -15.99
C VAL A 252 0.70 -20.32 -17.40
N GLN A 253 0.58 -19.08 -17.88
CA GLN A 253 1.12 -18.67 -19.18
C GLN A 253 2.65 -18.74 -19.23
N ARG A 254 3.34 -18.39 -18.13
CA ARG A 254 4.81 -18.54 -17.99
C ARG A 254 5.23 -20.01 -17.92
N LEU A 255 4.51 -20.83 -17.16
CA LEU A 255 4.87 -22.23 -16.91
C LEU A 255 4.53 -23.16 -18.09
N ALA A 256 3.39 -22.93 -18.74
CA ALA A 256 2.87 -23.76 -19.82
C ALA A 256 2.47 -22.93 -21.07
N PRO A 257 3.41 -22.17 -21.67
CA PRO A 257 3.15 -21.34 -22.85
C PRO A 257 2.66 -22.16 -24.05
N LYS A 258 1.80 -21.55 -24.89
CA LYS A 258 1.30 -22.18 -26.13
C LYS A 258 2.33 -22.20 -27.27
N LYS A 259 3.30 -21.29 -27.26
CA LYS A 259 4.33 -21.11 -28.29
C LYS A 259 5.68 -20.85 -27.63
N LYS A 260 6.77 -21.30 -28.26
CA LYS A 260 8.12 -21.02 -27.80
C LYS A 260 8.40 -19.52 -27.94
N THR A 261 8.81 -18.88 -26.85
CA THR A 261 9.29 -17.49 -26.83
C THR A 261 10.76 -17.48 -26.44
N ALA A 262 11.43 -16.34 -26.63
CA ALA A 262 12.84 -16.18 -26.23
C ALA A 262 13.07 -16.30 -24.71
N GLU A 263 12.01 -16.10 -23.91
CA GLU A 263 12.04 -16.12 -22.45
C GLU A 263 11.91 -17.54 -21.86
N VAL A 264 11.61 -18.55 -22.67
CA VAL A 264 11.44 -19.93 -22.20
C VAL A 264 12.74 -20.70 -22.39
N GLU A 265 13.52 -20.80 -21.32
CA GLU A 265 14.81 -21.50 -21.30
C GLU A 265 14.66 -23.01 -21.55
N ASP A 266 13.66 -23.66 -20.92
CA ASP A 266 13.39 -25.10 -21.06
C ASP A 266 12.01 -25.36 -21.69
N TRP A 267 12.00 -25.43 -23.03
CA TRP A 267 10.78 -25.71 -23.79
C TRP A 267 10.23 -27.12 -23.55
N ALA A 268 11.08 -28.10 -23.28
CA ALA A 268 10.64 -29.48 -23.06
C ALA A 268 9.89 -29.61 -21.73
N ARG A 269 10.37 -28.94 -20.68
CA ARG A 269 9.64 -28.83 -19.40
C ARG A 269 8.33 -28.07 -19.54
N ALA A 270 8.32 -26.95 -20.25
CA ALA A 270 7.10 -26.20 -20.54
C ALA A 270 6.03 -27.04 -21.27
N LEU A 271 6.43 -27.88 -22.22
CA LEU A 271 5.53 -28.81 -22.92
C LEU A 271 4.97 -29.89 -21.98
N ARG A 272 5.76 -30.42 -21.05
CA ARG A 272 5.28 -31.39 -20.05
C ARG A 272 4.20 -30.80 -19.16
N LEU A 273 4.30 -29.52 -18.82
CA LEU A 273 3.29 -28.80 -18.04
C LEU A 273 2.06 -28.36 -18.85
N ALA A 274 1.94 -28.77 -20.12
CA ALA A 274 0.77 -28.47 -20.96
C ALA A 274 -0.60 -28.72 -20.31
N PRO A 275 -0.81 -29.81 -19.52
CA PRO A 275 -2.10 -30.08 -18.87
C PRO A 275 -2.57 -28.95 -17.94
N LEU A 276 -1.64 -28.17 -17.37
CA LEU A 276 -1.95 -27.03 -16.49
C LEU A 276 -2.89 -26.00 -17.16
N ARG A 277 -2.83 -25.88 -18.49
CA ARG A 277 -3.70 -24.98 -19.28
C ARG A 277 -5.18 -25.38 -19.25
N ARG A 278 -5.48 -26.63 -18.89
CA ARG A 278 -6.84 -27.21 -18.87
C ARG A 278 -7.44 -27.20 -17.46
N VAL A 279 -6.68 -26.81 -16.44
CA VAL A 279 -7.17 -26.76 -15.07
C VAL A 279 -8.20 -25.63 -14.94
N GLU A 280 -9.37 -25.97 -14.41
CA GLU A 280 -10.42 -25.01 -14.11
C GLU A 280 -10.18 -24.40 -12.73
N TRP A 281 -9.60 -23.21 -12.70
CA TRP A 281 -9.29 -22.51 -11.46
C TRP A 281 -10.54 -21.97 -10.78
N SER A 282 -10.79 -22.42 -9.55
CA SER A 282 -11.86 -21.89 -8.73
C SER A 282 -11.59 -20.41 -8.36
N LYS A 283 -12.66 -19.65 -8.11
CA LYS A 283 -12.55 -18.26 -7.61
C LYS A 283 -11.71 -18.18 -6.33
N LYS A 284 -11.77 -19.23 -5.51
CA LYS A 284 -11.01 -19.35 -4.26
C LYS A 284 -9.51 -19.46 -4.54
N SER A 285 -9.09 -20.35 -5.46
CA SER A 285 -7.67 -20.50 -5.82
C SER A 285 -7.11 -19.24 -6.44
N ILE A 286 -7.85 -18.58 -7.34
CA ILE A 286 -7.44 -17.30 -7.93
C ILE A 286 -7.15 -16.27 -6.83
N LYS A 287 -8.09 -16.08 -5.89
CA LYS A 287 -7.94 -15.11 -4.80
C LYS A 287 -6.80 -15.45 -3.84
N LEU A 288 -6.64 -16.73 -3.48
CA LEU A 288 -5.58 -17.17 -2.58
C LEU A 288 -4.20 -17.08 -3.24
N PHE A 289 -4.12 -17.28 -4.55
CA PHE A 289 -2.90 -17.10 -5.33
C PHE A 289 -2.44 -15.65 -5.31
N ASP A 290 -3.34 -14.72 -5.64
CA ASP A 290 -3.07 -13.28 -5.60
C ASP A 290 -2.61 -12.86 -4.18
N ARG A 291 -3.30 -13.36 -3.14
CA ARG A 291 -2.93 -13.10 -1.73
C ARG A 291 -1.57 -13.68 -1.34
N ALA A 292 -1.18 -14.83 -1.89
CA ALA A 292 0.14 -15.40 -1.63
C ALA A 292 1.25 -14.52 -2.25
N CYS A 293 0.98 -13.87 -3.39
CA CYS A 293 1.90 -12.93 -4.07
C CYS A 293 2.09 -11.61 -3.30
N ASP A 294 1.22 -11.29 -2.35
CA ASP A 294 1.45 -10.17 -1.43
C ASP A 294 2.49 -10.54 -0.35
N GLY A 295 2.45 -11.78 0.13
CA GLY A 295 3.37 -12.26 1.17
C GLY A 295 4.71 -12.83 0.67
N ALA A 296 4.86 -13.01 -0.64
CA ALA A 296 6.06 -13.56 -1.29
C ALA A 296 6.19 -13.00 -2.72
N SER A 297 7.34 -13.12 -3.37
CA SER A 297 7.46 -12.69 -4.77
C SER A 297 6.55 -13.52 -5.68
N VAL A 298 6.07 -12.91 -6.78
CA VAL A 298 5.28 -13.59 -7.82
C VAL A 298 6.05 -14.80 -8.37
N GLU A 299 7.37 -14.67 -8.50
CA GLU A 299 8.28 -15.75 -8.90
C GLU A 299 8.21 -16.93 -7.94
N ALA A 300 8.34 -16.70 -6.63
CA ALA A 300 8.29 -17.77 -5.63
C ALA A 300 6.95 -18.51 -5.66
N VAL A 301 5.83 -17.77 -5.70
CA VAL A 301 4.49 -18.38 -5.79
C VAL A 301 4.28 -19.12 -7.11
N THR A 302 4.88 -18.64 -8.20
CA THR A 302 4.88 -19.33 -9.51
C THR A 302 5.71 -20.60 -9.47
N ASP A 303 6.81 -20.62 -8.72
CA ASP A 303 7.65 -21.80 -8.55
C ASP A 303 6.92 -22.88 -7.72
N ASP A 304 6.18 -22.49 -6.69
CA ASP A 304 5.32 -23.41 -5.95
C ASP A 304 4.22 -24.00 -6.84
N LEU A 305 3.58 -23.19 -7.69
CA LEU A 305 2.63 -23.70 -8.69
C LEU A 305 3.29 -24.71 -9.64
N ARG A 306 4.55 -24.48 -10.03
CA ARG A 306 5.32 -25.41 -10.86
C ARG A 306 5.51 -26.73 -10.15
N GLU A 307 5.89 -26.72 -8.88
CA GLU A 307 6.12 -27.93 -8.08
C GLU A 307 4.84 -28.79 -7.98
N VAL A 308 3.69 -28.16 -7.72
CA VAL A 308 2.39 -28.87 -7.70
C VAL A 308 2.04 -29.40 -9.10
N ALA A 309 2.26 -28.61 -10.14
CA ALA A 309 1.98 -29.02 -11.52
C ALA A 309 2.90 -30.16 -11.99
N GLU A 310 4.14 -30.22 -11.49
CA GLU A 310 5.08 -31.31 -11.77
C GLU A 310 4.63 -32.61 -11.12
N LEU A 311 4.18 -32.56 -9.85
CA LEU A 311 3.54 -33.72 -9.25
C LEU A 311 2.36 -34.18 -10.10
N MET A 312 1.49 -33.28 -10.56
CA MET A 312 0.33 -33.63 -11.38
C MET A 312 0.70 -34.46 -12.63
N VAL A 313 1.79 -34.11 -13.33
CA VAL A 313 2.17 -34.73 -14.61
C VAL A 313 3.18 -35.87 -14.51
N ASP A 314 3.94 -35.96 -13.42
CA ASP A 314 5.00 -36.97 -13.26
C ASP A 314 4.41 -38.32 -12.79
N GLU A 315 4.38 -39.33 -13.66
CA GLU A 315 3.81 -40.65 -13.34
C GLU A 315 4.53 -41.38 -12.20
N GLN A 316 5.81 -41.12 -11.98
CA GLN A 316 6.60 -41.78 -10.94
C GLN A 316 6.46 -41.09 -9.58
N ARG A 317 6.19 -39.78 -9.57
CA ARG A 317 6.03 -39.01 -8.36
C ARG A 317 4.59 -39.10 -7.83
N THR A 318 4.43 -39.61 -6.61
CA THR A 318 3.12 -39.79 -5.96
C THR A 318 2.86 -38.80 -4.83
N ARG A 319 3.92 -38.14 -4.31
CA ARG A 319 3.88 -37.21 -3.18
C ARG A 319 4.85 -36.04 -3.39
N VAL A 320 4.47 -34.85 -2.95
CA VAL A 320 5.38 -33.73 -2.71
C VAL A 320 5.10 -33.10 -1.36
N GLU A 321 6.15 -32.66 -0.69
CA GLU A 321 6.11 -31.89 0.54
C GLU A 321 6.55 -30.48 0.20
N MET A 322 5.64 -29.52 0.39
CA MET A 322 5.97 -28.11 0.23
C MET A 322 6.77 -27.63 1.44
N PRO A 323 7.62 -26.60 1.30
CA PRO A 323 8.32 -26.05 2.45
C PRO A 323 7.34 -25.48 3.50
N PRO A 324 7.73 -25.44 4.79
CA PRO A 324 6.98 -24.74 5.82
C PRO A 324 6.71 -23.29 5.40
N SER A 325 5.47 -22.87 5.55
CA SER A 325 5.02 -21.56 5.04
C SER A 325 3.85 -21.02 5.85
N GLY A 326 3.56 -19.73 5.75
CA GLY A 326 2.47 -19.09 6.48
C GLY A 326 1.08 -19.57 6.08
N ASN A 327 0.06 -19.26 6.89
CA ASN A 327 -1.32 -19.72 6.69
C ASN A 327 -1.88 -19.37 5.29
N ALA A 328 -1.67 -18.14 4.81
CA ALA A 328 -2.14 -17.71 3.50
C ALA A 328 -1.53 -18.53 2.36
N HIS A 329 -0.23 -18.79 2.44
CA HIS A 329 0.50 -19.58 1.44
C HIS A 329 0.05 -21.04 1.44
N ARG A 330 -0.05 -21.68 2.61
CA ARG A 330 -0.57 -23.05 2.71
C ARG A 330 -1.99 -23.18 2.19
N ALA A 331 -2.87 -22.22 2.50
CA ALA A 331 -4.24 -22.19 2.00
C ALA A 331 -4.29 -22.10 0.46
N MET A 332 -3.38 -21.32 -0.14
CA MET A 332 -3.21 -21.25 -1.59
C MET A 332 -2.82 -22.60 -2.17
N VAL A 333 -1.76 -23.24 -1.66
CA VAL A 333 -1.30 -24.56 -2.11
C VAL A 333 -2.44 -25.59 -2.05
N HIS A 334 -3.15 -25.65 -0.93
CA HIS A 334 -4.30 -26.54 -0.76
C HIS A 334 -5.34 -26.35 -1.85
N SER A 335 -5.74 -25.09 -2.11
CA SER A 335 -6.79 -24.76 -3.08
C SER A 335 -6.35 -25.07 -4.52
N VAL A 336 -5.11 -24.70 -4.88
CA VAL A 336 -4.54 -24.92 -6.21
C VAL A 336 -4.40 -26.42 -6.50
N ALA A 337 -3.87 -27.20 -5.56
CA ALA A 337 -3.73 -28.65 -5.72
C ALA A 337 -5.10 -29.35 -5.83
N GLN A 338 -6.12 -28.89 -5.10
CA GLN A 338 -7.49 -29.40 -5.22
C GLN A 338 -8.08 -29.16 -6.61
N ASP A 339 -7.89 -27.97 -7.18
CA ASP A 339 -8.34 -27.67 -8.56
C ASP A 339 -7.62 -28.55 -9.60
N MET A 340 -6.38 -28.98 -9.33
CA MET A 340 -5.64 -29.96 -10.13
C MET A 340 -6.07 -31.42 -9.87
N GLY A 341 -7.04 -31.67 -9.00
CA GLY A 341 -7.53 -33.01 -8.68
C GLY A 341 -6.67 -33.81 -7.69
N LEU A 342 -5.69 -33.17 -7.04
CA LEU A 342 -4.80 -33.78 -6.06
C LEU A 342 -5.41 -33.78 -4.65
N LEU A 343 -4.89 -34.65 -3.79
CA LEU A 343 -5.20 -34.69 -2.37
C LEU A 343 -4.17 -33.89 -1.60
N THR A 344 -4.58 -33.31 -0.47
CA THR A 344 -3.71 -32.46 0.33
C THR A 344 -3.95 -32.64 1.82
N ALA A 345 -2.89 -32.63 2.61
CA ALA A 345 -2.92 -32.61 4.08
C ALA A 345 -1.97 -31.53 4.62
N SER A 346 -2.27 -30.98 5.79
CA SER A 346 -1.29 -30.18 6.54
C SER A 346 -0.58 -31.08 7.54
N GLU A 347 0.74 -31.04 7.57
CA GLU A 347 1.56 -31.75 8.55
C GLU A 347 2.47 -30.76 9.31
N GLY A 348 2.98 -31.17 10.47
CA GLY A 348 3.81 -30.31 11.34
C GLY A 348 3.03 -29.33 12.24
N GLU A 349 3.76 -28.70 13.17
CA GLU A 349 3.21 -27.77 14.17
C GLU A 349 3.86 -26.39 14.11
N GLY A 350 3.09 -25.36 14.48
CA GLY A 350 3.58 -23.98 14.58
C GLY A 350 4.19 -23.45 13.27
N GLU A 351 5.41 -22.95 13.38
CA GLU A 351 6.20 -22.39 12.25
C GLU A 351 6.71 -23.48 11.29
N ASN A 352 6.81 -24.72 11.76
CA ASN A 352 7.24 -25.87 10.95
C ASN A 352 6.09 -26.54 10.21
N ARG A 353 4.89 -25.93 10.20
CA ARG A 353 3.72 -26.50 9.54
C ARG A 353 3.81 -26.33 8.02
N TYR A 354 3.61 -27.42 7.29
CA TYR A 354 3.73 -27.51 5.84
C TYR A 354 2.55 -28.26 5.19
N VAL A 355 2.53 -28.29 3.85
CA VAL A 355 1.48 -28.96 3.06
C VAL A 355 2.08 -30.16 2.34
N VAL A 356 1.45 -31.31 2.50
CA VAL A 356 1.73 -32.53 1.74
C VAL A 356 0.67 -32.69 0.68
N ILE A 357 1.09 -32.95 -0.55
CA ILE A 357 0.23 -33.14 -1.70
C ILE A 357 0.46 -34.55 -2.24
N THR A 358 -0.62 -35.28 -2.49
CA THR A 358 -0.57 -36.65 -2.98
C THR A 358 -1.51 -36.85 -4.15
N LYS A 359 -1.17 -37.80 -5.03
CA LYS A 359 -2.10 -38.25 -6.08
C LYS A 359 -3.21 -39.10 -5.46
N LYS A 360 -4.40 -39.03 -6.05
CA LYS A 360 -5.44 -40.03 -5.77
C LYS A 360 -4.94 -41.38 -6.27
N SER A 361 -4.88 -42.37 -5.39
CA SER A 361 -4.68 -43.76 -5.79
C SER A 361 -5.83 -44.16 -6.73
N LEU A 362 -5.47 -44.59 -7.94
CA LEU A 362 -6.40 -45.17 -8.91
C LEU A 362 -6.94 -46.51 -8.43
#